data_AF-A0A2D6QE00-F1
#
_entry.id   AF-A0A2D6QE00-F1
#
_cell.length_a   1.000
_cell.length_b   1.000
_cell.length_c   1.000
_cell.angle_alpha   90.00
_cell.angle_beta   90.00
_cell.angle_gamma   90.00
#
_symmetry.space_group_name_H-M   'P 1'
#
loop_
_entity.id
_entity.type
_entity.pdbx_description
1 polymer ?
#
loop_
_entity_poly.entity_id
_entity_poly.type
_entity_poly.pdbx_seq_one_letter_code
_entity_poly.pdbx_strand_id
1 'polypeptide(L)' 'MVVVLAVLHQDVWNWDSKALVLGFIPVGLAYHALYSVAAALMWMAALRWAWPSGVEAWANETGEDGEGSQ' A
#
# COMPACT_ATOMS: atom_id res chain seq x y z
N MET A 1 -4.42 11.79 4.40
CA MET A 1 -4.72 10.48 3.79
C MET A 1 -4.63 9.33 4.79
N VAL A 2 -3.54 9.21 5.58
CA VAL A 2 -3.36 8.10 6.53
C VAL A 2 -4.49 7.99 7.58
N VAL A 3 -4.99 9.11 8.09
CA VAL A 3 -6.11 9.12 9.06
C VAL A 3 -7.40 8.55 8.46
N VAL A 4 -7.68 8.86 7.19
CA VAL A 4 -8.87 8.36 6.49
C VAL A 4 -8.77 6.84 6.30
N LEU A 5 -7.60 6.35 5.91
CA LEU A 5 -7.30 4.93 5.85
C LEU A 5 -7.50 4.27 7.23
N ALA A 6 -6.95 4.85 8.30
CA ALA A 6 -7.07 4.30 9.65
C ALA A 6 -8.53 4.18 10.12
N VAL A 7 -9.38 5.16 9.82
CA VAL A 7 -10.82 5.10 10.12
C VAL A 7 -11.51 4.05 9.26
N LEU A 8 -11.19 3.99 7.96
CA LEU A 8 -11.77 2.99 7.06
C LEU A 8 -11.41 1.55 7.47
N HIS A 9 -10.21 1.36 8.03
CA HIS A 9 -9.72 0.05 8.46
C HIS A 9 -10.49 -0.54 9.65
N GLN A 10 -11.14 0.30 10.47
CA GLN A 10 -11.87 -0.19 11.65
C GLN A 10 -13.14 -0.98 11.28
N ASP A 11 -13.68 -0.78 10.08
CA ASP A 11 -14.81 -1.55 9.51
C ASP A 11 -16.01 -1.76 10.47
N VAL A 12 -16.29 -0.77 11.34
CA VAL A 12 -17.32 -0.90 12.39
C VAL A 12 -18.74 -1.06 11.85
N TRP A 13 -19.01 -0.61 10.62
CA TRP A 13 -20.32 -0.72 9.96
C TRP A 13 -20.62 -2.12 9.45
N ASN A 14 -19.60 -2.93 9.15
CA ASN A 14 -19.77 -4.25 8.56
C ASN A 14 -19.61 -5.38 9.59
N TRP A 15 -19.29 -5.03 10.83
CA TRP A 15 -18.96 -5.95 11.91
C TRP A 15 -20.05 -6.99 12.21
N ASP A 16 -21.32 -6.60 12.15
CA ASP A 16 -22.46 -7.52 12.37
C ASP A 16 -23.12 -8.00 11.06
N SER A 17 -22.57 -7.61 9.91
CA SER A 17 -23.20 -7.86 8.62
C SER A 17 -22.97 -9.31 8.16
N LYS A 18 -24.05 -10.08 8.07
CA LYS A 18 -24.04 -11.46 7.54
C LYS A 18 -24.19 -11.51 6.01
N ALA A 19 -24.16 -10.36 5.35
CA ALA A 19 -24.27 -10.29 3.90
C ALA A 19 -23.11 -11.04 3.23
N LEU A 20 -23.42 -11.84 2.21
CA LEU A 20 -22.45 -12.57 1.42
C LEU A 20 -22.28 -11.90 0.06
N VAL A 21 -21.04 -11.60 -0.29
CA VAL A 21 -20.63 -11.17 -1.62
C VAL A 21 -20.35 -12.42 -2.45
N LEU A 22 -20.83 -12.44 -3.70
CA LEU A 22 -20.73 -13.59 -4.62
C LEU A 22 -21.32 -14.91 -4.05
N GLY A 23 -22.16 -14.83 -3.02
CA GLY A 23 -22.81 -15.99 -2.40
C GLY A 23 -21.94 -16.81 -1.44
N PHE A 24 -20.68 -16.43 -1.19
CA PHE A 24 -19.79 -17.18 -0.28
C PHE A 24 -18.81 -16.34 0.53
N ILE A 25 -18.52 -15.10 0.13
CA ILE A 25 -17.53 -14.26 0.84
C ILE A 25 -18.27 -13.36 1.83
N PRO A 26 -17.94 -13.38 3.14
CA PRO A 26 -18.47 -12.41 4.09
C PRO A 26 -18.15 -10.98 3.64
N VAL A 27 -19.13 -10.08 3.68
CA VAL A 27 -18.96 -8.70 3.19
C VAL A 27 -17.84 -7.95 3.91
N GLY A 28 -17.62 -8.19 5.20
CA GLY A 28 -16.47 -7.65 5.94
C GLY A 28 -15.13 -8.10 5.37
N LEU A 29 -15.02 -9.38 4.98
CA LEU A 29 -13.81 -9.91 4.36
C LEU A 29 -13.58 -9.33 2.96
N ALA A 30 -14.63 -9.23 2.15
CA ALA A 30 -14.55 -8.60 0.83
C ALA A 30 -14.11 -7.13 0.92
N TYR A 31 -14.64 -6.41 1.92
CA TYR A 31 -14.25 -5.02 2.21
C TYR A 31 -12.75 -4.91 2.55
N HIS A 32 -12.26 -5.75 3.46
CA HIS A 32 -10.84 -5.75 3.84
C HIS A 32 -9.90 -6.12 2.68
N ALA A 33 -10.32 -7.03 1.80
CA ALA A 33 -9.57 -7.36 0.60
C ALA A 33 -9.42 -6.13 -0.32
N LEU A 34 -10.51 -5.41 -0.57
CA LEU A 34 -10.49 -4.17 -1.36
C LEU A 34 -9.68 -3.06 -0.68
N TYR A 35 -9.79 -2.92 0.64
CA TYR A 35 -9.00 -1.97 1.42
C TYR A 35 -7.50 -2.23 1.27
N SER A 36 -7.08 -3.50 1.28
CA SER A 36 -5.68 -3.89 1.09
C SER A 36 -5.16 -3.50 -0.30
N VAL A 37 -5.97 -3.68 -1.34
CA VAL A 37 -5.66 -3.21 -2.70
C VAL A 37 -5.52 -1.69 -2.75
N ALA A 38 -6.43 -0.95 -2.12
CA ALA A 38 -6.36 0.50 -2.06
C ALA A 38 -5.09 1.00 -1.35
N ALA A 39 -4.68 0.34 -0.25
CA ALA A 39 -3.44 0.66 0.45
C ALA A 39 -2.20 0.39 -0.43
N ALA A 40 -2.17 -0.73 -1.15
CA ALA A 40 -1.09 -1.04 -2.10
C ALA A 40 -1.00 -0.01 -3.24
N LEU A 41 -2.14 0.41 -3.80
CA LEU A 41 -2.19 1.46 -4.82
C LEU A 41 -1.73 2.81 -4.29
N MET A 42 -2.11 3.16 -3.05
CA MET A 42 -1.60 4.37 -2.40
C MET A 42 -0.08 4.33 -2.25
N TRP A 43 0.48 3.18 -1.84
CA TRP A 43 1.92 3.03 -1.74
C TRP A 43 2.61 3.12 -3.10
N MET A 44 2.04 2.49 -4.13
CA MET A 44 2.54 2.60 -5.51
C MET A 44 2.53 4.05 -6.01
N ALA A 45 1.45 4.80 -5.74
CA ALA A 45 1.38 6.22 -6.08
C ALA A 45 2.43 7.06 -5.32
N ALA A 46 2.66 6.75 -4.04
CA ALA A 46 3.70 7.38 -3.23
C ALA A 46 5.09 7.12 -3.82
N LEU A 47 5.40 5.88 -4.21
CA LEU A 47 6.65 5.56 -4.89
C LEU A 47 6.77 6.29 -6.23
N ARG A 48 5.69 6.41 -7.00
CA ARG A 48 5.76 7.04 -8.33
C ARG A 48 5.92 8.56 -8.30
N TRP A 49 5.37 9.23 -7.29
CA TRP A 49 5.31 10.70 -7.21
C TRP A 49 6.17 11.32 -6.13
N ALA A 50 6.37 10.63 -4.99
CA ALA A 50 7.15 11.16 -3.87
C ALA A 50 8.57 10.62 -3.82
N TRP A 51 8.91 9.58 -4.60
CA TRP A 51 10.29 9.09 -4.68
C TRP A 51 11.18 10.07 -5.46
N PRO A 52 12.21 10.66 -4.83
CA PRO A 52 13.07 11.63 -5.51
C PRO A 52 14.15 10.92 -6.33
N SER A 53 14.26 11.28 -7.61
CA SER A 53 15.31 10.76 -8.52
C SER A 53 16.74 11.09 -8.07
N GLY A 54 16.92 12.09 -7.19
CA GLY A 54 18.22 12.40 -6.61
C GLY A 54 18.76 11.31 -5.67
N VAL A 55 17.87 10.54 -5.02
CA VAL A 55 18.26 9.42 -4.14
C VAL A 55 18.77 8.25 -4.98
N GLU A 56 18.13 7.99 -6.13
CA GLU A 56 18.55 6.99 -7.11
C GLU A 56 19.92 7.33 -7.72
N ALA A 57 20.12 8.60 -8.11
CA ALA A 57 21.37 9.08 -8.69
C ALA A 57 22.54 8.93 -7.69
N TRP A 58 22.37 9.37 -6.44
CA TRP A 58 23.37 9.18 -5.40
C TRP A 58 23.64 7.70 -5.12
N ALA A 59 22.61 6.86 -5.05
CA ALA A 59 22.77 5.42 -4.84
C ALA A 59 23.56 4.73 -5.96
N ASN A 60 23.40 5.18 -7.21
CA ASN A 60 24.16 4.65 -8.34
C ASN A 60 25.63 5.12 -8.33
N GLU A 61 25.88 6.39 -8.01
CA GLU A 61 27.23 6.96 -7.92
C GLU A 61 28.07 6.32 -6.78
N THR A 62 27.44 6.01 -5.63
CA THR A 62 28.11 5.40 -4.46
C THR A 62 28.25 3.86 -4.56
N GLY A 63 27.82 3.27 -5.67
CA GLY A 63 28.01 1.85 -5.98
C GLY A 63 29.20 1.62 -6.92
N GLU A 64 29.46 2.56 -7.84
CA GLU A 64 30.55 2.49 -8.82
C GLU A 64 31.93 2.82 -8.22
N ASP A 65 31.99 3.55 -7.11
CA ASP A 65 33.23 3.89 -6.38
C ASP A 65 33.74 2.77 -5.44
N GLY A 66 32.91 1.76 -5.15
CA GLY A 66 33.24 0.62 -4.30
C GLY A 66 33.84 -0.60 -5.01
N GLU A 67 33.72 -0.71 -6.34
CA GLU A 67 34.13 -1.90 -7.12
C GLU A 67 35.50 -1.74 -7.83
N GLY A 68 36.22 -0.63 -7.57
CA GLY A 68 37.43 -0.25 -8.30
C GLY A 68 38.78 -0.42 -7.56
N SER A 69 38.87 -1.25 -6.52
CA SER A 69 40.17 -1.51 -5.85
C SER A 69 40.23 -2.88 -5.18
N GLN A 70 40.51 -3.91 -5.97
CA GLN A 70 41.25 -5.10 -5.53
C GLN A 70 42.39 -5.38 -6.51
#